data_AF-A0A6J7FA97-F1
#
_entry.id   AF-A0A6J7FA97-F1
#
_cell.length_a   1.000
_cell.length_b   1.000
_cell.length_c   1.000
_cell.angle_alpha   90.00
_cell.angle_beta   90.00
_cell.angle_gamma   90.00
#
_symmetry.space_group_name_H-M   'P 1'
#
loop_
_entity.id
_entity.type
_entity.pdbx_description
1 polymer ?
#
loop_
_entity_poly.entity_id
_entity_poly.type
_entity_poly.pdbx_seq_one_letter_code
_entity_poly.pdbx_strand_id
1 'polypeptide(L)'
;MIVFLPQSQTAIISNLLGPLFPHFPNLNTLRGDRYRFVEPYLETVQKLRDLQVHVIIPGRHLPIQGAELIDGCLARLHGAVDYVHRETLAGMNAGIDVHTLMNDIVLPSELRVGQGYGKVAWGVRTIWETYMGWFHLQSSTELYAAQPIEAMGELVQLIGVDVACERAESLVSTDQPVLAVHIAEAILLVEPNHERAAAVMVAAHQALLAQGGDVSFWESGWLRHQIIKWSR
;
A
#
# COMPACT_ATOMS: atom_id res chain seq x y z
N MET A 1 7.52 0.55 22.47
CA MET A 1 7.52 0.38 23.94
C MET A 1 6.09 0.14 24.38
N ILE A 2 5.87 -0.84 25.26
CA ILE A 2 4.57 -1.09 25.92
C ILE A 2 4.72 -0.61 27.36
N VAL A 3 3.81 0.25 27.83
CA VAL A 3 3.69 0.56 29.26
C VAL A 3 2.44 -0.13 29.78
N PHE A 4 2.60 -1.08 30.69
CA PHE A 4 1.51 -1.89 31.22
C PHE A 4 1.22 -1.55 32.70
N LEU A 5 -0.05 -1.31 33.00
CA LEU A 5 -0.55 -1.03 34.35
C LEU A 5 -1.30 -2.27 34.85
N PRO A 6 -0.70 -3.12 35.71
CA PRO A 6 -1.26 -4.42 36.05
C PRO A 6 -2.55 -4.34 36.86
N GLN A 7 -2.71 -3.34 37.73
CA GLN A 7 -3.92 -3.19 38.56
C GLN A 7 -5.18 -2.92 37.73
N SER A 8 -5.04 -2.27 36.59
CA SER A 8 -6.14 -1.94 35.67
C SER A 8 -6.08 -2.71 34.35
N GLN A 9 -5.13 -3.65 34.21
CA GLN A 9 -4.82 -4.38 32.97
C GLN A 9 -4.82 -3.48 31.73
N THR A 10 -4.20 -2.30 31.86
CA THR A 10 -4.18 -1.28 30.81
C THR A 10 -2.83 -1.25 30.12
N ALA A 11 -2.80 -1.32 28.79
CA ALA A 11 -1.59 -1.14 27.99
C ALA A 11 -1.62 0.20 27.24
N ILE A 12 -0.60 1.02 27.45
CA ILE A 12 -0.35 2.24 26.69
C ILE A 12 0.67 1.90 25.61
N ILE A 13 0.24 1.99 24.34
CA ILE A 13 1.02 1.46 23.21
C ILE A 13 1.44 2.54 22.21
N SER A 14 0.96 3.78 22.33
CA SER A 14 1.19 4.81 21.30
C SER A 14 0.85 4.26 19.89
N ASN A 15 1.72 4.42 18.89
CA ASN A 15 1.55 3.89 17.54
C ASN A 15 2.26 2.53 17.32
N LEU A 16 2.52 1.77 18.39
CA LEU A 16 3.31 0.53 18.33
C LEU A 16 2.78 -0.48 17.30
N LEU A 17 1.45 -0.63 17.20
CA LEU A 17 0.80 -1.52 16.25
C LEU A 17 0.37 -0.83 14.95
N GLY A 18 0.67 0.46 14.82
CA GLY A 18 0.16 1.36 13.80
C GLY A 18 -0.72 2.48 14.38
N PRO A 19 -1.03 3.53 13.60
CA PRO A 19 -1.84 4.66 14.07
C PRO A 19 -3.33 4.35 14.20
N LEU A 20 -3.81 3.29 13.54
CA LEU A 20 -5.18 2.80 13.59
C LEU A 20 -5.13 1.34 14.04
N PHE A 21 -5.91 0.99 15.06
CA PHE A 21 -5.98 -0.37 15.58
C PHE A 21 -7.43 -0.85 15.60
N PRO A 22 -7.75 -2.05 15.08
CA PRO A 22 -6.87 -3.02 14.39
C PRO A 22 -6.83 -2.81 12.87
N HIS A 23 -5.81 -2.13 12.36
CA HIS A 23 -5.56 -1.99 10.92
C HIS A 23 -4.24 -2.63 10.51
N PHE A 24 -4.16 -3.10 9.28
CA PHE A 24 -2.93 -3.62 8.70
C PHE A 24 -1.82 -2.56 8.80
N PRO A 25 -0.64 -2.92 9.33
CA PRO A 25 0.39 -1.93 9.60
C PRO A 25 1.09 -1.47 8.32
N ASN A 26 1.67 -0.27 8.38
CA ASN A 26 2.73 0.11 7.46
C ASN A 26 4.06 -0.46 7.98
N LEU A 27 4.54 -1.53 7.35
CA LEU A 27 5.89 -2.06 7.57
C LEU A 27 6.95 -1.15 6.92
N ASN A 28 6.55 -0.37 5.92
CA ASN A 28 7.23 0.83 5.45
C ASN A 28 6.18 1.91 5.24
N THR A 29 6.46 3.15 5.66
CA THR A 29 5.48 4.25 5.52
C THR A 29 5.72 4.99 4.22
N LEU A 30 4.64 5.34 3.52
CA LEU A 30 4.70 6.01 2.21
C LEU A 30 5.44 7.37 2.20
N ARG A 31 5.54 8.04 3.35
CA ARG A 31 6.36 9.26 3.53
C ARG A 31 7.87 9.01 3.51
N GLY A 32 8.32 7.76 3.41
CA GLY A 32 9.71 7.35 3.57
C GLY A 32 10.11 7.12 5.02
N ASP A 33 10.64 5.93 5.30
CA ASP A 33 11.30 5.54 6.55
C ASP A 33 12.05 4.21 6.31
N ARG A 34 12.73 3.68 7.33
CA ARG A 34 13.30 2.33 7.29
C ARG A 34 12.18 1.28 7.22
N TYR A 35 12.49 0.17 6.54
CA TYR A 35 11.68 -1.05 6.61
C TYR A 35 11.62 -1.58 8.04
N ARG A 36 10.44 -2.06 8.44
CA ARG A 36 10.20 -2.72 9.73
C ARG A 36 10.03 -4.21 9.48
N PHE A 37 10.73 -5.01 10.27
CA PHE A 37 10.66 -6.46 10.18
C PHE A 37 9.34 -7.00 10.73
N VAL A 38 8.85 -8.08 10.10
CA VAL A 38 7.57 -8.70 10.45
C VAL A 38 7.67 -9.44 11.78
N GLU A 39 8.75 -10.18 11.99
CA GLU A 39 8.91 -11.06 13.14
C GLU A 39 8.88 -10.28 14.47
N PRO A 40 9.62 -9.15 14.63
CA PRO A 40 9.51 -8.32 15.83
C PRO A 40 8.12 -7.67 16.00
N TYR A 41 7.41 -7.41 14.90
CA TYR A 41 6.04 -6.90 14.96
C TYR A 41 5.08 -7.97 15.51
N LEU A 42 5.15 -9.20 14.99
CA LEU A 42 4.36 -10.33 15.46
C LEU A 42 4.64 -10.66 16.92
N GLU A 43 5.92 -10.69 17.33
CA GLU A 43 6.30 -10.83 18.74
C GLU A 43 5.69 -9.75 19.63
N THR A 44 5.61 -8.52 19.12
CA THR A 44 5.02 -7.40 19.86
C THR A 44 3.51 -7.57 20.05
N VAL A 45 2.81 -8.04 19.01
CA VAL A 45 1.38 -8.38 19.10
C VAL A 45 1.17 -9.53 20.10
N GLN A 46 2.00 -10.57 20.05
CA GLN A 46 1.92 -11.70 20.97
C GLN A 46 2.17 -11.27 22.42
N LYS A 47 3.18 -10.43 22.68
CA LYS A 47 3.44 -9.86 24.02
C LYS A 47 2.22 -9.15 24.59
N LEU A 48 1.45 -8.42 23.78
CA LEU A 48 0.22 -7.76 24.24
C LEU A 48 -0.89 -8.76 24.57
N ARG A 49 -0.98 -9.88 23.84
CA ARG A 49 -1.96 -10.95 24.13
C ARG A 49 -1.62 -11.67 25.43
N ASP A 50 -0.34 -11.98 25.64
CA ASP A 50 0.14 -12.66 26.85
C ASP A 50 -0.12 -11.83 28.13
N LEU A 51 -0.16 -10.50 28.01
CA LEU A 51 -0.50 -9.59 29.11
C LEU A 51 -2.00 -9.56 29.47
N GLN A 52 -2.86 -10.21 28.68
CA GLN A 52 -4.32 -10.22 28.86
C GLN A 52 -4.89 -8.81 29.11
N VAL A 53 -4.65 -7.92 28.15
CA VAL A 53 -4.98 -6.49 28.27
C VAL A 53 -6.49 -6.26 28.21
N HIS A 54 -7.03 -5.50 29.17
CA HIS A 54 -8.44 -5.13 29.24
C HIS A 54 -8.72 -3.74 28.65
N VAL A 55 -7.71 -2.87 28.62
CA VAL A 55 -7.80 -1.54 28.02
C VAL A 55 -6.53 -1.23 27.22
N ILE A 56 -6.68 -0.85 25.95
CA ILE A 56 -5.59 -0.30 25.14
C ILE A 56 -5.74 1.21 25.03
N ILE A 57 -4.68 1.94 25.35
CA ILE A 57 -4.55 3.38 25.07
C ILE A 57 -3.60 3.57 23.87
N PRO A 58 -4.17 3.80 22.67
CA PRO A 58 -3.38 4.08 21.47
C PRO A 58 -2.82 5.51 21.46
N GLY A 59 -1.89 5.78 20.56
CA GLY A 59 -1.32 7.12 20.36
C GLY A 59 -2.26 8.09 19.63
N ARG A 60 -3.36 7.59 19.09
CA ARG A 60 -4.42 8.33 18.40
C ARG A 60 -5.77 7.73 18.76
N HIS A 61 -6.81 8.55 18.76
CA HIS A 61 -8.20 8.16 19.07
C HIS A 61 -8.43 7.76 20.54
N LEU A 62 -9.67 7.33 20.83
CA LEU A 62 -10.11 7.00 22.18
C LEU A 62 -9.54 5.65 22.65
N PRO A 63 -9.46 5.42 23.97
CA PRO A 63 -9.14 4.10 24.52
C PRO A 63 -10.12 3.02 24.05
N ILE A 64 -9.61 1.82 23.87
CA ILE A 64 -10.38 0.62 23.51
C ILE A 64 -10.50 -0.25 24.75
N GLN A 65 -11.72 -0.70 25.06
CA GLN A 65 -12.02 -1.43 26.29
C GLN A 65 -12.69 -2.77 25.97
N GLY A 66 -12.38 -3.79 26.77
CA GLY A 66 -12.97 -5.12 26.69
C GLY A 66 -11.92 -6.17 26.31
N ALA A 67 -11.64 -7.09 27.23
CA ALA A 67 -10.59 -8.10 27.08
C ALA A 67 -10.79 -8.99 25.83
N GLU A 68 -12.01 -9.51 25.65
CA GLU A 68 -12.33 -10.38 24.49
C GLU A 68 -12.24 -9.63 23.16
N LEU A 69 -12.70 -8.37 23.13
CA LEU A 69 -12.59 -7.52 21.95
C LEU A 69 -11.11 -7.29 21.60
N ILE A 70 -10.30 -6.92 22.60
CA ILE A 70 -8.88 -6.62 22.43
C ILE A 70 -8.12 -7.87 21.98
N ASP A 71 -8.29 -9.01 22.65
CA ASP A 71 -7.62 -10.25 22.24
C ASP A 71 -8.06 -10.68 20.83
N GLY A 72 -9.36 -10.60 20.51
CA GLY A 72 -9.84 -10.89 19.16
C GLY A 72 -9.25 -9.96 18.09
N CYS A 73 -9.05 -8.68 18.41
CA CYS A 73 -8.39 -7.73 17.52
C CYS A 73 -6.89 -8.05 17.35
N LEU A 74 -6.18 -8.34 18.43
CA LEU A 74 -4.76 -8.70 18.40
C LEU A 74 -4.54 -10.02 17.66
N ALA A 75 -5.39 -11.02 17.90
CA ALA A 75 -5.34 -12.32 17.23
C ALA A 75 -5.53 -12.19 15.71
N ARG A 76 -6.54 -11.43 15.27
CA ARG A 76 -6.76 -11.15 13.84
C ARG A 76 -5.61 -10.37 13.22
N LEU A 77 -5.09 -9.36 13.91
CA LEU A 77 -3.97 -8.56 13.42
C LEU A 77 -2.69 -9.38 13.29
N HIS A 78 -2.39 -10.23 14.28
CA HIS A 78 -1.27 -11.18 14.21
C HIS A 78 -1.45 -12.11 13.02
N GLY A 79 -2.60 -12.77 12.91
CA GLY A 79 -2.88 -13.71 11.83
C GLY A 79 -2.82 -13.06 10.45
N ALA A 80 -3.33 -11.85 10.29
CA ALA A 80 -3.28 -11.11 9.04
C ALA A 80 -1.84 -10.81 8.59
N VAL A 81 -0.99 -10.33 9.51
CA VAL A 81 0.40 -10.01 9.18
C VAL A 81 1.22 -11.27 8.91
N ASP A 82 1.04 -12.32 9.72
CA ASP A 82 1.67 -13.64 9.52
C ASP A 82 1.27 -14.26 8.17
N TYR A 83 -0.02 -14.23 7.83
CA TYR A 83 -0.51 -14.72 6.54
C TYR A 83 0.16 -13.99 5.38
N VAL A 84 0.12 -12.66 5.36
CA VAL A 84 0.72 -11.87 4.27
C VAL A 84 2.21 -12.13 4.16
N HIS A 85 2.91 -12.29 5.29
CA HIS A 85 4.34 -12.64 5.30
C HIS A 85 4.61 -14.02 4.69
N ARG A 86 3.90 -15.06 5.13
CA ARG A 86 4.08 -16.41 4.60
C ARG A 86 3.71 -16.52 3.13
N GLU A 87 2.58 -15.94 2.70
CA GLU A 87 2.16 -15.98 1.30
C GLU A 87 3.12 -15.20 0.41
N THR A 88 3.65 -14.07 0.88
CA THR A 88 4.68 -13.32 0.13
C THR A 88 5.94 -14.16 -0.04
N LEU A 89 6.44 -14.77 1.04
CA LEU A 89 7.62 -15.65 0.97
C LEU A 89 7.40 -16.89 0.10
N ALA A 90 6.22 -17.49 0.16
CA ALA A 90 5.85 -18.61 -0.70
C ALA A 90 5.89 -18.21 -2.18
N GLY A 91 5.30 -17.06 -2.52
CA GLY A 91 5.32 -16.49 -3.86
C GLY A 91 6.73 -16.18 -4.36
N MET A 92 7.56 -15.57 -3.50
CA MET A 92 8.97 -15.31 -3.80
C MET A 92 9.73 -16.59 -4.13
N ASN A 93 9.58 -17.63 -3.30
CA ASN A 93 10.23 -18.92 -3.53
C ASN A 93 9.72 -19.63 -4.79
N ALA A 94 8.49 -19.34 -5.21
CA ALA A 94 7.91 -19.81 -6.46
C ALA A 94 8.32 -18.97 -7.69
N GLY A 95 9.10 -17.91 -7.52
CA GLY A 95 9.54 -17.02 -8.59
C GLY A 95 8.45 -16.08 -9.12
N ILE A 96 7.37 -15.87 -8.37
CA ILE A 96 6.30 -14.94 -8.73
C ILE A 96 6.76 -13.51 -8.44
N ASP A 97 6.52 -12.59 -9.39
CA ASP A 97 6.94 -11.20 -9.26
C ASP A 97 6.10 -10.43 -8.23
N VAL A 98 6.67 -9.35 -7.69
CA VAL A 98 6.05 -8.55 -6.64
C VAL A 98 4.70 -7.95 -7.05
N HIS A 99 4.51 -7.56 -8.32
CA HIS A 99 3.27 -6.93 -8.76
C HIS A 99 2.13 -7.94 -8.84
N THR A 100 2.42 -9.15 -9.31
CA THR A 100 1.47 -10.28 -9.26
C THR A 100 1.09 -10.60 -7.81
N LEU A 101 2.06 -10.71 -6.90
CA LEU A 101 1.78 -10.96 -5.48
C LEU A 101 0.97 -9.84 -4.81
N MET A 102 1.22 -8.58 -5.17
CA MET A 102 0.43 -7.44 -4.66
C MET A 102 -1.04 -7.52 -5.06
N ASN A 103 -1.35 -8.09 -6.24
CA ASN A 103 -2.70 -8.25 -6.74
C ASN A 103 -3.39 -9.50 -6.16
N ASP A 104 -2.66 -10.60 -6.05
CA ASP A 104 -3.23 -11.92 -5.75
C ASP A 104 -3.35 -12.22 -4.25
N ILE A 105 -2.46 -11.65 -3.41
CA ILE A 105 -2.49 -11.90 -1.96
C ILE A 105 -3.60 -11.05 -1.32
N VAL A 106 -4.71 -11.73 -1.02
CA VAL A 106 -5.85 -11.15 -0.30
C VAL A 106 -6.03 -11.85 1.04
N LEU A 107 -6.42 -11.09 2.08
CA LEU A 107 -6.68 -11.67 3.39
C LEU A 107 -7.94 -12.55 3.35
N PRO A 108 -7.91 -13.75 3.93
CA PRO A 108 -9.11 -14.54 4.12
C PRO A 108 -10.05 -13.85 5.12
N SER A 109 -11.34 -14.16 5.04
CA SER A 109 -12.42 -13.42 5.71
C SER A 109 -12.26 -13.32 7.24
N GLU A 110 -11.73 -14.37 7.86
CA GLU A 110 -11.46 -14.53 9.27
C GLU A 110 -10.26 -13.70 9.76
N LEU A 111 -9.38 -13.30 8.84
CA LEU A 111 -8.22 -12.44 9.10
C LEU A 111 -8.46 -10.98 8.70
N ARG A 112 -9.69 -10.60 8.39
CA ARG A 112 -10.00 -9.24 7.96
C ARG A 112 -9.64 -8.21 9.02
N VAL A 113 -8.80 -7.24 8.63
CA VAL A 113 -8.44 -6.05 9.41
C VAL A 113 -8.67 -4.78 8.59
N GLY A 114 -8.73 -3.62 9.23
CA GLY A 114 -8.86 -2.35 8.52
C GLY A 114 -7.63 -2.04 7.66
N GLN A 115 -7.79 -1.32 6.54
CA GLN A 115 -6.69 -0.91 5.66
C GLN A 115 -6.60 0.62 5.49
N GLY A 116 -7.13 1.36 6.48
CA GLY A 116 -7.21 2.82 6.43
C GLY A 116 -5.88 3.58 6.60
N TYR A 117 -4.77 2.88 6.83
CA TYR A 117 -3.45 3.51 6.97
C TYR A 117 -2.36 2.73 6.22
N GLY A 118 -2.20 1.44 6.50
CA GLY A 118 -1.47 0.51 5.64
C GLY A 118 -2.44 -0.37 4.85
N LYS A 119 -1.95 -0.95 3.75
CA LYS A 119 -2.67 -1.91 2.91
C LYS A 119 -1.89 -3.21 2.80
N VAL A 120 -2.60 -4.31 2.61
CA VAL A 120 -2.06 -5.65 2.37
C VAL A 120 -1.12 -5.63 1.18
N ALA A 121 -1.54 -5.08 0.04
CA ALA A 121 -0.69 -4.97 -1.15
C ALA A 121 0.62 -4.20 -0.88
N TRP A 122 0.58 -3.14 -0.05
CA TRP A 122 1.79 -2.41 0.33
C TRP A 122 2.67 -3.20 1.31
N GLY A 123 2.04 -3.99 2.18
CA GLY A 123 2.70 -4.96 3.05
C GLY A 123 3.45 -6.02 2.25
N VAL A 124 2.80 -6.63 1.26
CA VAL A 124 3.41 -7.60 0.32
C VAL A 124 4.66 -7.00 -0.30
N ARG A 125 4.55 -5.82 -0.92
CA ARG A 125 5.68 -5.13 -1.53
C ARG A 125 6.81 -4.86 -0.54
N THR A 126 6.47 -4.35 0.63
CA THR A 126 7.45 -4.06 1.70
C THR A 126 8.20 -5.32 2.13
N ILE A 127 7.48 -6.42 2.37
CA ILE A 127 8.06 -7.69 2.79
C ILE A 127 8.99 -8.21 1.68
N TRP A 128 8.50 -8.21 0.45
CA TRP A 128 9.27 -8.62 -0.72
C TRP A 128 10.58 -7.82 -0.86
N GLU A 129 10.50 -6.49 -0.80
CA GLU A 129 11.66 -5.59 -0.89
C GLU A 129 12.61 -5.73 0.30
N THR A 130 12.12 -6.13 1.48
CA THR A 130 12.96 -6.38 2.66
C THR A 130 13.92 -7.56 2.43
N TYR A 131 13.51 -8.57 1.66
CA TYR A 131 14.35 -9.73 1.36
C TYR A 131 15.15 -9.56 0.06
N MET A 132 14.54 -9.02 -0.99
CA MET A 132 15.17 -8.94 -2.31
C MET A 132 16.01 -7.67 -2.50
N GLY A 133 15.63 -6.56 -1.85
CA GLY A 133 16.19 -5.25 -2.14
C GLY A 133 15.69 -4.68 -3.48
N TRP A 134 16.49 -3.78 -4.07
CA TRP A 134 16.14 -3.03 -5.29
C TRP A 134 16.39 -3.81 -6.59
N PHE A 135 17.23 -4.84 -6.56
CA PHE A 135 17.58 -5.63 -7.74
C PHE A 135 16.74 -6.91 -7.77
N HIS A 136 15.75 -6.92 -8.65
CA HIS A 136 14.70 -7.92 -8.74
C HIS A 136 15.06 -9.11 -9.64
N LEU A 137 16.20 -9.04 -10.33
CA LEU A 137 16.65 -10.06 -11.31
C LEU A 137 15.70 -10.22 -12.50
N GLN A 138 14.90 -9.22 -12.85
CA GLN A 138 13.94 -9.29 -13.96
C GLN A 138 14.46 -8.62 -15.23
N SER A 139 15.24 -7.55 -15.10
CA SER A 139 15.76 -6.79 -16.23
C SER A 139 17.17 -6.30 -16.01
N SER A 140 17.98 -6.31 -17.08
CA SER A 140 19.29 -5.64 -17.08
C SER A 140 19.19 -4.13 -16.83
N THR A 141 18.05 -3.52 -17.16
CA THR A 141 17.83 -2.08 -16.95
C THR A 141 17.82 -1.68 -15.48
N GLU A 142 17.57 -2.61 -14.55
CA GLU A 142 17.60 -2.35 -13.11
C GLU A 142 18.99 -1.93 -12.61
N LEU A 143 20.05 -2.27 -13.35
CA LEU A 143 21.44 -1.91 -13.02
C LEU A 143 21.82 -0.48 -13.43
N TYR A 144 20.94 0.23 -14.13
CA TYR A 144 21.24 1.53 -14.73
C TYR A 144 20.23 2.59 -14.28
N ALA A 145 20.63 3.86 -14.35
CA ALA A 145 19.80 5.00 -13.95
C ALA A 145 18.67 5.35 -14.95
N ALA A 146 18.36 4.44 -15.89
CA ALA A 146 17.32 4.64 -16.89
C ALA A 146 15.93 4.46 -16.27
N GLN A 147 15.02 5.39 -16.54
CA GLN A 147 13.66 5.29 -16.04
C GLN A 147 12.77 4.63 -17.10
N PRO A 148 11.91 3.64 -16.74
CA PRO A 148 11.01 3.00 -17.70
C PRO A 148 10.14 3.97 -18.51
N ILE A 149 9.80 5.13 -17.92
CA ILE A 149 8.99 6.16 -18.56
C ILE A 149 9.68 6.80 -19.78
N GLU A 150 11.02 6.85 -19.81
CA GLU A 150 11.76 7.39 -20.96
C GLU A 150 11.58 6.50 -22.19
N ALA A 151 11.67 5.18 -22.02
CA ALA A 151 11.39 4.22 -23.09
C ALA A 151 9.93 4.25 -23.54
N MET A 152 8.98 4.48 -22.61
CA MET A 152 7.58 4.68 -22.97
C MET A 152 7.37 5.97 -23.79
N GLY A 153 8.09 7.05 -23.48
CA GLY A 153 8.07 8.28 -24.25
C GLY A 153 8.51 8.08 -25.71
N GLU A 154 9.58 7.32 -25.94
CA GLU A 154 10.03 6.94 -27.29
C GLU A 154 8.92 6.17 -28.06
N LEU A 155 8.25 5.22 -27.40
CA LEU A 155 7.13 4.49 -28.02
C LEU A 155 5.95 5.42 -28.34
N VAL A 156 5.64 6.39 -27.46
CA VAL A 156 4.60 7.39 -27.72
C VAL A 156 4.97 8.27 -28.92
N GLN A 157 6.24 8.69 -29.08
CA GLN A 157 6.67 9.44 -30.26
C GLN A 157 6.52 8.64 -31.56
N LEU A 158 6.83 7.34 -31.52
CA LEU A 158 6.68 6.46 -32.68
C LEU A 158 5.21 6.23 -33.05
N ILE A 159 4.33 6.09 -32.07
CA ILE A 159 2.88 5.85 -32.27
C ILE A 159 2.14 7.16 -32.62
N GLY A 160 2.59 8.28 -32.08
CA GLY A 160 1.89 9.57 -32.08
C GLY A 160 1.11 9.82 -30.80
N VAL A 161 1.23 11.05 -30.26
CA VAL A 161 0.64 11.46 -28.98
C VAL A 161 -0.89 11.35 -28.95
N ASP A 162 -1.57 11.71 -30.04
CA ASP A 162 -3.03 11.67 -30.13
C ASP A 162 -3.57 10.24 -30.03
N VAL A 163 -2.94 9.31 -30.75
CA VAL A 163 -3.31 7.89 -30.75
C VAL A 163 -3.05 7.27 -29.38
N ALA A 164 -1.93 7.60 -28.75
CA ALA A 164 -1.65 7.18 -27.38
C ALA A 164 -2.69 7.74 -26.38
N CYS A 165 -3.12 8.99 -26.57
CA CYS A 165 -4.11 9.64 -25.72
C CYS A 165 -5.49 8.99 -25.85
N GLU A 166 -5.94 8.67 -27.07
CA GLU A 166 -7.18 7.92 -27.30
C GLU A 166 -7.16 6.56 -26.58
N ARG A 167 -6.02 5.88 -26.58
CA ARG A 167 -5.86 4.63 -25.84
C ARG A 167 -5.94 4.86 -24.32
N ALA A 168 -5.32 5.92 -23.81
CA ALA A 168 -5.36 6.24 -22.39
C ALA A 168 -6.78 6.59 -21.91
N GLU A 169 -7.54 7.36 -22.70
CA GLU A 169 -8.96 7.65 -22.46
C GLU A 169 -9.80 6.35 -22.43
N SER A 170 -9.56 5.45 -23.39
CA SER A 170 -10.22 4.14 -23.43
C SER A 170 -9.90 3.28 -22.20
N LEU A 171 -8.67 3.30 -21.69
CA LEU A 171 -8.28 2.56 -20.49
C LEU A 171 -9.00 3.06 -19.24
N VAL A 172 -9.23 4.38 -19.12
CA VAL A 172 -10.09 4.92 -18.04
C VAL A 172 -11.51 4.38 -18.17
N SER A 173 -12.08 4.40 -19.37
CA SER A 173 -13.46 3.92 -19.61
C SER A 173 -13.66 2.42 -19.43
N THR A 174 -12.57 1.65 -19.42
CA THR A 174 -12.57 0.18 -19.28
C THR A 174 -12.01 -0.27 -17.93
N ASP A 175 -12.11 0.59 -16.91
CA ASP A 175 -11.71 0.34 -15.52
C ASP A 175 -10.23 -0.05 -15.34
N GLN A 176 -9.34 0.47 -16.19
CA GLN A 176 -7.88 0.29 -16.10
C GLN A 176 -7.14 1.61 -15.84
N PRO A 177 -7.47 2.34 -14.75
CA PRO A 177 -6.94 3.69 -14.54
C PRO A 177 -5.43 3.74 -14.28
N VAL A 178 -4.82 2.71 -13.68
CA VAL A 178 -3.36 2.68 -13.45
C VAL A 178 -2.60 2.63 -14.79
N LEU A 179 -3.06 1.82 -15.75
CA LEU A 179 -2.47 1.79 -17.08
C LEU A 179 -2.70 3.11 -17.84
N ALA A 180 -3.87 3.73 -17.67
CA ALA A 180 -4.14 5.04 -18.23
C ALA A 180 -3.17 6.11 -17.70
N VAL A 181 -2.87 6.11 -16.39
CA VAL A 181 -1.86 7.00 -15.79
C VAL A 181 -0.49 6.78 -16.42
N HIS A 182 -0.03 5.55 -16.57
CA HIS A 182 1.27 5.26 -17.19
C HIS A 182 1.40 5.83 -18.61
N ILE A 183 0.36 5.66 -19.45
CA ILE A 183 0.37 6.21 -20.81
C ILE A 183 0.29 7.74 -20.79
N ALA A 184 -0.56 8.33 -19.93
CA ALA A 184 -0.69 9.78 -19.82
C ALA A 184 0.60 10.44 -19.33
N GLU A 185 1.31 9.85 -18.36
CA GLU A 185 2.63 10.31 -17.92
C GLU A 185 3.66 10.27 -19.05
N ALA A 186 3.64 9.24 -19.90
CA ALA A 186 4.52 9.14 -21.06
C ALA A 186 4.20 10.23 -22.10
N ILE A 187 2.91 10.50 -22.36
CA ILE A 187 2.48 11.60 -23.25
C ILE A 187 2.96 12.94 -22.67
N LEU A 188 2.77 13.18 -21.37
CA LEU A 188 3.15 14.43 -20.71
C LEU A 188 4.67 14.60 -20.57
N LEU A 189 5.45 13.52 -20.67
CA LEU A 189 6.91 13.59 -20.82
C LEU A 189 7.31 14.13 -22.20
N VAL A 190 6.61 13.71 -23.26
CA VAL A 190 6.87 14.14 -24.64
C VAL A 190 6.28 15.53 -24.91
N GLU A 191 5.04 15.77 -24.50
CA GLU A 191 4.30 17.03 -24.66
C GLU A 191 3.72 17.50 -23.31
N PRO A 192 4.49 18.29 -22.52
CA PRO A 192 4.10 18.67 -21.15
C PRO A 192 2.80 19.45 -21.00
N ASN A 193 2.31 20.07 -22.07
CA ASN A 193 1.09 20.88 -22.08
C ASN A 193 -0.08 20.19 -22.81
N HIS A 194 -0.03 18.87 -23.01
CA HIS A 194 -1.07 18.13 -23.73
C HIS A 194 -2.37 18.04 -22.91
N GLU A 195 -3.33 18.91 -23.21
CA GLU A 195 -4.56 19.10 -22.43
C GLU A 195 -5.37 17.81 -22.22
N ARG A 196 -5.53 16.99 -23.28
CA ARG A 196 -6.27 15.72 -23.16
C ARG A 196 -5.59 14.72 -22.22
N ALA A 197 -4.25 14.71 -22.17
CA ALA A 197 -3.51 13.80 -21.31
C ALA A 197 -3.61 14.24 -19.84
N ALA A 198 -3.59 15.55 -19.58
CA ALA A 198 -3.91 16.10 -18.25
C ALA A 198 -5.35 15.74 -17.82
N ALA A 199 -6.32 15.81 -18.74
CA ALA A 199 -7.69 15.36 -18.46
C ALA A 199 -7.78 13.86 -18.15
N VAL A 200 -7.00 13.01 -18.84
CA VAL A 200 -6.87 11.59 -18.51
C VAL A 200 -6.31 11.41 -17.10
N MET A 201 -5.27 12.18 -16.71
CA MET A 201 -4.74 12.12 -15.35
C MET A 201 -5.83 12.43 -14.32
N VAL A 202 -6.64 13.47 -14.53
CA VAL A 202 -7.76 13.77 -13.63
C VAL A 202 -8.76 12.61 -13.57
N ALA A 203 -9.22 12.12 -14.71
CA ALA A 203 -10.23 11.07 -14.79
C ALA A 203 -9.74 9.74 -14.18
N ALA A 204 -8.50 9.35 -14.43
CA ALA A 204 -7.92 8.13 -13.89
C ALA A 204 -7.77 8.19 -12.36
N HIS A 205 -7.33 9.31 -11.80
CA HIS A 205 -7.21 9.48 -10.35
C HIS A 205 -8.59 9.54 -9.65
N GLN A 206 -9.62 10.10 -10.32
CA GLN A 206 -11.00 10.04 -9.84
C GLN A 206 -11.55 8.61 -9.84
N ALA A 207 -11.28 7.84 -10.90
CA ALA A 207 -11.64 6.42 -10.97
C ALA A 207 -10.95 5.61 -9.85
N LEU A 208 -9.67 5.84 -9.58
CA LEU A 208 -8.95 5.20 -8.47
C LEU A 208 -9.57 5.51 -7.10
N LEU A 209 -10.03 6.76 -6.87
CA LEU A 209 -10.77 7.10 -5.65
C LEU A 209 -12.08 6.31 -5.55
N ALA A 210 -12.84 6.22 -6.65
CA ALA A 210 -14.09 5.47 -6.70
C ALA A 210 -13.89 3.95 -6.51
N GLN A 211 -12.74 3.42 -6.90
CA GLN A 211 -12.34 2.01 -6.73
C GLN A 211 -11.75 1.69 -5.34
N GLY A 212 -12.01 2.54 -4.33
CA GLY A 212 -11.60 2.30 -2.94
C GLY A 212 -10.24 2.91 -2.56
N GLY A 213 -9.66 3.74 -3.43
CA GLY A 213 -8.49 4.56 -3.10
C GLY A 213 -8.76 5.60 -2.01
N ASP A 214 -10.02 5.84 -1.66
CA ASP A 214 -10.44 6.72 -0.57
C ASP A 214 -10.30 6.09 0.83
N VAL A 215 -10.17 4.76 0.92
CA VAL A 215 -10.11 3.99 2.17
C VAL A 215 -8.84 4.34 2.97
N SER A 216 -7.69 4.40 2.32
CA SER A 216 -6.41 4.68 2.97
C SER A 216 -6.14 6.18 3.02
N PHE A 217 -5.78 6.69 4.20
CA PHE A 217 -5.42 8.09 4.39
C PHE A 217 -4.36 8.58 3.40
N TRP A 218 -3.33 7.77 3.15
CA TRP A 218 -2.21 8.14 2.28
C TRP A 218 -2.59 8.10 0.79
N GLU A 219 -3.30 7.05 0.36
CA GLU A 219 -3.73 6.88 -1.02
C GLU A 219 -4.72 7.98 -1.40
N SER A 220 -5.75 8.19 -0.57
CA SER A 220 -6.75 9.24 -0.75
C SER A 220 -6.11 10.62 -0.85
N GLY A 221 -5.16 10.92 0.04
CA GLY A 221 -4.42 12.18 0.03
C GLY A 221 -3.62 12.38 -1.28
N TRP A 222 -2.90 11.35 -1.72
CA TRP A 222 -2.14 11.39 -2.98
C TRP A 222 -3.04 11.57 -4.21
N LEU A 223 -4.08 10.75 -4.34
CA LEU A 223 -4.98 10.78 -5.48
C LEU A 223 -5.68 12.15 -5.62
N ARG A 224 -6.16 12.72 -4.49
CA ARG A 224 -6.76 14.07 -4.47
C ARG A 224 -5.76 15.15 -4.83
N HIS A 225 -4.51 15.04 -4.37
CA HIS A 225 -3.46 15.97 -4.76
C HIS A 225 -3.20 15.96 -6.27
N GLN A 226 -3.12 14.76 -6.87
CA GLN A 226 -2.94 14.62 -8.32
C GLN A 226 -4.12 15.20 -9.12
N ILE A 227 -5.36 14.98 -8.68
CA ILE A 227 -6.53 15.60 -9.30
C ILE A 227 -6.41 17.13 -9.31
N ILE A 228 -6.06 17.74 -8.18
CA ILE A 228 -5.88 19.21 -8.09
C ILE A 228 -4.73 19.70 -8.96
N LYS A 229 -3.62 18.96 -9.01
CA LYS A 229 -2.44 19.29 -9.81
C LYS A 229 -2.78 19.36 -11.30
N TRP A 230 -3.50 18.37 -11.83
CA TRP A 230 -3.80 18.23 -13.25
C TRP A 230 -5.08 18.94 -13.72
N SER A 231 -5.85 19.51 -12.79
CA SER A 231 -7.04 20.34 -13.12
C SER A 231 -6.71 21.82 -13.37
N ARG A 232 -5.43 22.21 -13.34
CA ARG A 232 -4.95 23.59 -13.53
C ARG A 232 -4.38 23.75 -14.92
#